data_AF-A0A091LJW6-F1
#
_entry.id   AF-A0A091LJW6-F1
#
_cell.length_a   1.000
_cell.length_b   1.000
_cell.length_c   1.000
_cell.angle_alpha   90.00
_cell.angle_beta   90.00
_cell.angle_gamma   90.00
#
_symmetry.space_group_name_H-M   'P 1'
#
loop_
_entity.id
_entity.type
_entity.pdbx_description
1 polymer ?
#
loop_
_entity_poly.entity_id
_entity_poly.type
_entity_poly.pdbx_seq_one_letter_code
_entity_poly.pdbx_strand_id
1 'polypeptide(L)'
;FTEPNPVLDLKAEYVGVTSVNLTWAVNTTASNSYTYRIEVVNGTSVRNLTSNVTKTEIKELIPGTLYNFTVFAVVNDNETEGEGLSISLYTKPSPVDDLKAEYVGVTSVNLTWAMNDAGSSSYTYRIEVVSGTSARNLTSNVTETEITELIPGSLYNFTVFAVAADGQTEGEGLSVDLYTKPSPIDDLKAEYVGVTSVNLTWAMNDAGSSSYTYRIEVVSGTSVRNLTSNVTETEITELIPGSLYNFTVFAVAADGQTEGEGLSISLYT
;
A
#
# COMPACT_ATOMS: atom_id res chain seq x y z
N PHE A 1 41.87 30.56 23.34
CA PHE A 1 41.93 30.39 21.88
C PHE A 1 40.95 31.37 21.25
N THR A 2 41.09 31.72 19.96
CA THR A 2 40.06 32.54 19.28
C THR A 2 38.90 31.65 18.90
N GLU A 3 37.67 32.16 19.04
CA GLU A 3 36.45 31.47 18.64
C GLU A 3 36.52 31.05 17.14
N PRO A 4 36.20 29.79 16.80
CA PRO A 4 36.22 29.35 15.41
C PRO A 4 35.05 29.97 14.64
N ASN A 5 35.25 30.18 13.34
CA ASN A 5 34.15 30.58 12.46
C ASN A 5 33.06 29.49 12.44
N PRO A 6 31.77 29.89 12.29
CA PRO A 6 30.68 28.93 12.17
C PRO A 6 30.88 28.02 10.96
N VAL A 7 30.30 26.82 11.04
CA VAL A 7 30.16 25.97 9.85
C VAL A 7 29.20 26.62 8.86
N LEU A 8 29.34 26.28 7.59
CA LEU A 8 28.54 26.82 6.49
C LEU A 8 27.81 25.68 5.77
N ASP A 9 26.77 26.01 5.00
CA ASP A 9 26.07 25.05 4.11
C ASP A 9 25.68 23.72 4.80
N LEU A 10 25.17 23.81 6.04
CA LEU A 10 24.67 22.63 6.74
C LEU A 10 23.42 22.10 6.04
N LYS A 11 23.47 20.85 5.61
CA LYS A 11 22.38 20.18 4.89
C LYS A 11 22.30 18.70 5.24
N ALA A 12 21.13 18.13 5.03
CA ALA A 12 20.92 16.69 5.08
C ALA A 12 21.05 16.09 3.67
N GLU A 13 22.08 15.26 3.47
CA GLU A 13 22.27 14.51 2.21
C GLU A 13 21.34 13.30 2.14
N TYR A 14 20.95 12.76 3.30
CA TYR A 14 20.04 11.63 3.39
C TYR A 14 19.19 11.73 4.65
N VAL A 15 17.90 11.44 4.50
CA VAL A 15 16.93 11.34 5.59
C VAL A 15 16.28 9.97 5.48
N GLY A 16 16.58 9.10 6.45
CA GLY A 16 16.02 7.77 6.58
C GLY A 16 15.00 7.67 7.72
N VAL A 17 14.61 6.44 8.01
CA VAL A 17 13.64 6.11 9.06
C VAL A 17 14.22 6.32 10.45
N THR A 18 15.44 5.84 10.69
CA THR A 18 16.13 5.93 11.99
C THR A 18 17.51 6.60 11.92
N SER A 19 17.85 7.19 10.77
CA SER A 19 19.13 7.87 10.58
C SER A 19 19.04 9.06 9.64
N VAL A 20 19.97 10.01 9.82
CA VAL A 20 20.14 11.20 8.99
C VAL A 20 21.64 11.39 8.72
N ASN A 21 22.00 11.64 7.46
CA ASN A 21 23.37 12.02 7.09
C ASN A 21 23.45 13.52 6.89
N LEU A 22 24.22 14.19 7.73
CA LEU A 22 24.48 15.62 7.64
C LEU A 22 25.84 15.88 7.00
N THR A 23 25.92 16.95 6.21
CA THR A 23 27.17 17.51 5.68
C THR A 23 27.19 19.02 5.89
N TRP A 24 28.39 19.57 6.01
CA TRP A 24 28.63 21.00 6.12
C TRP A 24 29.95 21.38 5.48
N ALA A 25 30.16 22.68 5.27
CA ALA A 25 31.37 23.28 4.76
C ALA A 25 32.06 24.13 5.84
N VAL A 26 33.35 24.39 5.64
CA VAL A 26 34.16 25.23 6.53
C VAL A 26 35.01 26.18 5.68
N ASN A 27 35.08 27.45 6.09
CA ASN A 27 35.68 28.53 5.31
C ASN A 27 37.22 28.66 5.45
N THR A 28 37.93 27.59 5.84
CA THR A 28 39.35 27.74 6.25
C THR A 28 40.34 26.88 5.47
N THR A 29 41.48 27.49 5.14
CA THR A 29 42.74 26.83 4.76
C THR A 29 43.42 26.08 5.93
N ALA A 30 42.84 26.15 7.14
CA ALA A 30 43.27 25.48 8.37
C ALA A 30 42.44 24.23 8.72
N SER A 31 41.87 23.58 7.69
CA SER A 31 40.89 22.46 7.75
C SER A 31 41.31 21.23 8.59
N ASN A 32 42.50 21.21 9.18
CA ASN A 32 43.07 20.06 9.86
C ASN A 32 43.03 20.16 11.40
N SER A 33 42.32 21.14 11.99
CA SER A 33 42.40 21.47 13.43
C SER A 33 41.05 21.70 14.14
N TYR A 34 39.94 21.33 13.50
CA TYR A 34 38.62 21.42 14.11
C TYR A 34 38.01 20.04 14.33
N THR A 35 37.37 19.89 15.48
CA THR A 35 36.37 18.87 15.73
C THR A 35 34.99 19.54 15.68
N TYR A 36 33.94 18.77 15.43
CA TYR A 36 32.59 19.29 15.28
C TYR A 36 31.71 18.65 16.35
N ARG A 37 31.05 19.47 17.18
CA ARG A 37 29.98 19.00 18.06
C ARG A 37 28.66 19.09 17.32
N ILE A 38 27.90 18.01 17.30
CA ILE A 38 26.57 17.93 16.72
C ILE A 38 25.58 17.73 17.85
N GLU A 39 24.75 18.73 18.08
CA GLU A 39 23.63 18.69 19.00
C GLU A 39 22.38 18.23 18.26
N VAL A 40 21.74 17.18 18.78
CA VAL A 40 20.54 16.57 18.23
C VAL A 40 19.43 16.76 19.25
N VAL A 41 18.43 17.58 18.90
CA VAL A 41 17.32 17.95 19.79
C VAL A 41 16.01 17.40 19.26
N ASN A 42 15.25 16.75 20.14
CA ASN A 42 13.87 16.33 19.92
C ASN A 42 13.06 16.63 21.19
N GLY A 43 12.23 17.67 21.14
CA GLY A 43 11.50 18.16 22.31
C GLY A 43 12.47 18.56 23.42
N THR A 44 12.43 17.83 24.55
CA THR A 44 13.32 18.03 25.70
C THR A 44 14.57 17.14 25.68
N SER A 45 14.64 16.17 24.76
CA SER A 45 15.78 15.28 24.65
C SER A 45 16.89 15.94 23.86
N VAL A 46 18.10 15.93 24.42
CA VAL A 46 19.31 16.47 23.80
C VAL A 46 20.40 15.39 23.78
N ARG A 47 20.96 15.12 22.60
CA ARG A 47 22.09 14.20 22.41
C ARG A 47 23.22 14.94 21.70
N ASN A 48 24.43 14.87 22.26
CA ASN A 48 25.62 15.42 21.61
C ASN A 48 26.44 14.30 20.97
N LEU A 49 26.92 14.55 19.75
CA LEU A 49 27.89 13.72 19.03
C LEU A 49 29.09 14.57 18.66
N THR A 50 30.21 13.91 18.34
CA THR A 50 31.42 14.57 17.86
C THR A 50 31.88 13.95 16.55
N SER A 51 32.32 14.76 15.60
CA SER A 51 32.93 14.30 14.35
C SER A 51 34.24 15.03 14.07
N ASN A 52 35.20 14.34 13.46
CA ASN A 52 36.49 14.91 13.02
C ASN A 52 36.48 15.29 11.53
N VAL A 53 35.35 15.11 10.86
CA VAL A 53 35.16 15.40 9.44
C VAL A 53 33.88 16.21 9.26
N THR A 54 33.72 16.87 8.11
CA THR A 54 32.59 17.75 7.83
C THR A 54 31.31 17.01 7.41
N LYS A 55 31.14 15.79 7.93
CA LYS A 55 29.98 14.94 7.72
C LYS A 55 29.76 14.03 8.92
N THR A 56 28.52 13.63 9.15
CA THR A 56 28.21 12.61 10.15
C THR A 56 26.92 11.88 9.83
N GLU A 57 26.84 10.62 10.22
CA GLU A 57 25.61 9.83 10.23
C GLU A 57 25.10 9.80 11.67
N ILE A 58 23.92 10.38 11.91
CA ILE A 58 23.22 10.27 13.19
C ILE A 58 22.27 9.08 13.11
N LYS A 59 22.40 8.12 14.03
CA LYS A 59 21.58 6.90 14.11
C LYS A 59 20.67 6.91 15.33
N GLU A 60 19.81 5.89 15.41
CA GLU A 60 18.90 5.65 16.54
C GLU A 60 17.90 6.79 16.72
N LEU A 61 17.52 7.43 15.62
CA LEU A 61 16.45 8.40 15.61
C LEU A 61 15.09 7.70 15.59
N ILE A 62 14.11 8.33 16.22
CA ILE A 62 12.71 7.89 16.20
C ILE A 62 12.12 8.21 14.81
N PRO A 63 11.42 7.27 14.15
CA PRO A 63 10.73 7.50 12.88
C PRO A 63 9.69 8.62 12.92
N GLY A 64 9.46 9.26 11.77
CA GLY A 64 8.47 10.33 11.56
C GLY A 64 8.50 11.47 12.57
N THR A 65 9.67 11.76 13.13
CA THR A 65 9.82 12.71 14.24
C THR A 65 10.67 13.90 13.83
N LEU A 66 10.27 15.09 14.27
CA LEU A 66 11.01 16.34 14.04
C LEU A 66 12.27 16.38 14.91
N TYR A 67 13.41 16.58 14.28
CA TYR A 67 14.68 16.86 14.94
C TYR A 67 15.19 18.23 14.54
N ASN A 68 15.79 18.94 15.50
CA ASN A 68 16.65 20.08 15.23
C ASN A 68 18.11 19.65 15.42
N PHE A 69 18.92 19.79 14.39
CA PHE A 69 20.33 19.45 14.37
C PHE A 69 21.15 20.75 14.34
N THR A 70 22.02 20.94 15.32
CA THR A 70 22.92 22.11 15.38
C THR A 70 24.37 21.65 15.38
N VAL A 71 25.17 22.19 14.46
CA VAL A 71 26.59 21.85 14.33
C VAL A 71 27.45 23.04 14.75
N PHE A 72 28.36 22.78 15.69
CA PHE A 72 29.32 23.74 16.24
C PHE A 72 30.73 23.34 15.81
N ALA A 73 31.52 24.31 15.34
CA ALA A 73 32.96 24.12 15.17
C ALA A 73 33.65 24.25 16.53
N VAL A 74 34.55 23.33 16.86
CA VAL A 74 35.30 23.29 18.12
C VAL A 74 36.79 23.23 17.81
N VAL A 75 37.57 24.12 18.41
CA VAL A 75 39.03 24.15 18.21
C VAL A 75 39.72 23.05 19.02
N ASN A 76 40.98 22.75 18.71
CA ASN A 76 41.78 21.67 19.31
C ASN A 76 41.91 21.68 20.86
N ASP A 77 41.44 22.72 21.56
CA ASP A 77 41.33 22.73 23.03
C ASP A 77 40.09 21.96 23.54
N ASN A 78 39.20 21.56 22.63
CA ASN A 78 37.95 20.84 22.90
C ASN A 78 37.00 21.58 23.87
N GLU A 79 37.16 22.90 24.00
CA GLU A 79 36.39 23.77 24.89
C GLU A 79 35.83 25.01 24.17
N THR A 80 36.59 25.60 23.25
CA THR A 80 36.15 26.82 22.56
C THR A 80 35.29 26.48 21.34
N GLU A 81 33.97 26.71 21.47
CA GLU A 81 32.98 26.51 20.41
C GLU A 81 32.65 27.82 19.70
N GLY A 82 32.45 27.73 18.38
CA GLY A 82 31.93 28.84 17.58
C GLY A 82 30.40 28.84 17.52
N GLU A 83 29.83 29.83 16.83
CA GLU A 83 28.40 29.89 16.58
C GLU A 83 27.88 28.63 15.85
N GLY A 84 26.78 28.08 16.35
CA GLY A 84 26.16 26.86 15.81
C GLY A 84 25.23 27.14 14.64
N LEU A 85 25.34 26.35 13.57
CA LEU A 85 24.40 26.38 12.45
C LEU A 85 23.37 25.27 12.60
N SER A 86 22.08 25.58 12.41
CA SER A 86 20.98 24.64 12.65
C SER A 86 20.19 24.30 11.39
N ILE A 87 19.68 23.07 11.33
CA ILE A 87 18.65 22.61 10.38
C ILE A 87 17.61 21.77 11.12
N SER A 88 16.33 21.91 10.74
CA SER A 88 15.25 21.09 11.29
C SER A 88 14.58 20.27 10.19
N LEU A 89 14.32 19.00 10.45
CA LEU A 89 13.65 18.09 9.52
C LEU A 89 13.01 16.91 10.25
N TYR A 90 12.01 16.29 9.62
CA TYR A 90 11.43 15.03 10.08
C TYR A 90 12.24 13.85 9.56
N THR A 91 12.47 12.84 10.40
CA THR A 91 12.82 11.50 9.92
C THR A 91 11.66 10.90 9.13
N LYS A 92 11.95 9.95 8.25
CA LYS A 92 10.87 9.25 7.55
C LYS A 92 10.08 8.37 8.52
N PRO A 93 8.74 8.29 8.39
CA PRO A 93 7.95 7.23 9.01
C PRO A 93 8.46 5.85 8.60
N SER A 94 8.26 4.84 9.45
CA SER A 94 8.40 3.44 9.02
C SER A 94 7.31 3.12 7.97
N PRO A 95 7.51 2.09 7.13
CA PRO A 95 6.41 1.51 6.36
C PRO A 95 5.25 1.11 7.29
N VAL A 96 4.03 1.14 6.76
CA VAL A 96 2.89 0.55 7.47
C VAL A 96 3.08 -0.97 7.57
N ASP A 97 2.48 -1.58 8.59
CA ASP A 97 2.52 -3.02 8.83
C ASP A 97 1.18 -3.68 8.46
N ASP A 98 1.19 -5.00 8.23
CA ASP A 98 -0.02 -5.83 8.08
C ASP A 98 -1.08 -5.27 7.11
N LEU A 99 -0.66 -4.64 6.00
CA LEU A 99 -1.57 -4.15 4.97
C LEU A 99 -2.35 -5.32 4.35
N LYS A 100 -3.67 -5.27 4.47
CA LYS A 100 -4.58 -6.31 3.97
C LYS A 100 -5.91 -5.72 3.51
N ALA A 101 -6.58 -6.43 2.61
CA ALA A 101 -7.97 -6.18 2.30
C ALA A 101 -8.89 -6.99 3.22
N GLU A 102 -9.69 -6.31 4.03
CA GLU A 102 -10.71 -6.99 4.86
C GLU A 102 -11.97 -7.32 4.08
N TYR A 103 -12.26 -6.52 3.06
CA TYR A 103 -13.38 -6.76 2.16
C TYR A 103 -12.97 -6.47 0.72
N VAL A 104 -13.35 -7.38 -0.17
CA VAL A 104 -13.21 -7.23 -1.62
C VAL A 104 -14.58 -7.39 -2.25
N GLY A 105 -15.10 -6.29 -2.78
CA GLY A 105 -16.37 -6.20 -3.48
C GLY A 105 -16.21 -6.06 -4.98
N VAL A 106 -17.33 -5.77 -5.65
CA VAL A 106 -17.41 -5.60 -7.10
C VAL A 106 -16.80 -4.26 -7.53
N THR A 107 -17.12 -3.19 -6.81
CA THR A 107 -16.66 -1.82 -7.10
C THR A 107 -15.99 -1.13 -5.92
N SER A 108 -15.78 -1.85 -4.81
CA SER A 108 -15.08 -1.32 -3.64
C SER A 108 -14.22 -2.35 -2.92
N VAL A 109 -13.20 -1.86 -2.22
CA VAL A 109 -12.29 -2.64 -1.37
C VAL A 109 -12.08 -1.88 -0.07
N ASN A 110 -12.12 -2.58 1.07
CA ASN A 110 -11.74 -2.02 2.37
C ASN A 110 -10.36 -2.51 2.74
N LEU A 111 -9.43 -1.58 2.88
CA LEU A 111 -8.07 -1.84 3.33
C LEU A 111 -7.91 -1.49 4.81
N THR A 112 -7.12 -2.29 5.51
CA THR A 112 -6.64 -2.01 6.86
C THR A 112 -5.14 -2.25 6.94
N TRP A 113 -4.48 -1.53 7.84
CA TRP A 113 -3.06 -1.67 8.14
C TRP A 113 -2.80 -1.33 9.61
N ALA A 114 -1.57 -1.51 10.05
CA ALA A 114 -1.10 -1.13 11.37
C ALA A 114 0.06 -0.12 11.26
N MET A 115 0.29 0.63 12.34
CA MET A 115 1.39 1.59 12.42
C MET A 115 1.98 1.60 13.83
N ASN A 116 3.20 1.09 13.96
CA ASN A 116 3.85 0.83 15.25
C ASN A 116 4.87 1.90 15.67
N ASP A 117 5.05 2.96 14.88
CA ASP A 117 5.91 4.08 15.27
C ASP A 117 5.37 4.76 16.54
N ALA A 118 6.28 5.17 17.42
CA ALA A 118 5.91 5.86 18.66
C ALA A 118 5.16 7.19 18.43
N GLY A 119 5.37 7.84 17.27
CA GLY A 119 4.74 9.12 16.88
C GLY A 119 3.54 8.98 15.93
N SER A 120 3.04 7.77 15.68
CA SER A 120 2.05 7.47 14.64
C SER A 120 0.71 8.19 14.80
N SER A 121 0.38 8.67 16.00
CA SER A 121 -0.87 9.42 16.28
C SER A 121 -1.01 10.73 15.49
N SER A 122 0.10 11.26 14.96
CA SER A 122 0.13 12.49 14.16
C SER A 122 0.26 12.24 12.66
N TYR A 123 0.30 10.98 12.24
CA TYR A 123 0.49 10.64 10.85
C TYR A 123 -0.81 10.76 10.06
N THR A 124 -0.63 10.96 8.77
CA THR A 124 -1.65 10.72 7.75
C THR A 124 -1.15 9.65 6.80
N TYR A 125 -2.05 9.06 6.03
CA TYR A 125 -1.72 7.96 5.12
C TYR A 125 -2.11 8.35 3.71
N ARG A 126 -1.17 8.24 2.76
CA ARG A 126 -1.46 8.34 1.33
C ARG A 126 -1.65 6.94 0.79
N ILE A 127 -2.75 6.72 0.08
CA ILE A 127 -3.07 5.45 -0.56
C ILE A 127 -3.03 5.65 -2.06
N GLU A 128 -2.06 5.05 -2.72
CA GLU A 128 -1.96 5.00 -4.17
C GLU A 128 -2.71 3.77 -4.69
N VAL A 129 -3.59 3.99 -5.66
CA VAL A 129 -4.41 2.96 -6.30
C VAL A 129 -4.07 2.91 -7.77
N VAL A 130 -3.48 1.80 -8.20
CA VAL A 130 -3.00 1.61 -9.58
C VAL A 130 -3.74 0.44 -10.23
N SER A 131 -4.24 0.64 -11.45
CA SER A 131 -4.77 -0.42 -12.32
C SER A 131 -4.37 -0.13 -13.76
N GLY A 132 -3.48 -0.96 -14.31
CA GLY A 132 -2.88 -0.74 -15.63
C GLY A 132 -2.15 0.61 -15.69
N THR A 133 -2.62 1.51 -16.55
CA THR A 133 -2.06 2.87 -16.70
C THR A 133 -2.76 3.93 -15.83
N SER A 134 -3.84 3.56 -15.14
CA SER A 134 -4.59 4.48 -14.28
C SER A 134 -3.99 4.47 -12.89
N ALA A 135 -3.74 5.64 -12.33
CA ALA A 135 -3.30 5.82 -10.96
C ALA A 135 -4.06 6.98 -10.30
N ARG A 136 -4.43 6.83 -9.04
CA ARG A 136 -4.98 7.92 -8.22
C ARG A 136 -4.53 7.78 -6.76
N ASN A 137 -4.55 8.90 -6.05
CA ASN A 137 -4.21 8.95 -4.63
C ASN A 137 -5.44 9.27 -3.78
N LEU A 138 -5.53 8.65 -2.62
CA LEU A 138 -6.44 9.00 -1.53
C LEU A 138 -5.63 9.34 -0.27
N THR A 139 -6.30 9.94 0.70
CA THR A 139 -5.70 10.23 2.01
C THR A 139 -6.61 9.74 3.12
N SER A 140 -6.04 9.11 4.14
CA SER A 140 -6.75 8.71 5.37
C SER A 140 -6.00 9.21 6.60
N ASN A 141 -6.75 9.56 7.65
CA ASN A 141 -6.19 9.94 8.96
C ASN A 141 -6.21 8.78 9.96
N VAL A 142 -6.73 7.63 9.53
CA VAL A 142 -6.84 6.40 10.32
C VAL A 142 -6.23 5.25 9.54
N THR A 143 -6.01 4.11 10.19
CA THR A 143 -5.34 2.95 9.60
C THR A 143 -6.29 2.03 8.82
N GLU A 144 -7.33 2.62 8.24
CA GLU A 144 -8.31 1.96 7.39
C GLU A 144 -8.84 2.93 6.32
N THR A 145 -9.28 2.37 5.19
CA THR A 145 -10.01 3.14 4.18
C THR A 145 -10.86 2.23 3.31
N GLU A 146 -12.06 2.70 2.97
CA GLU A 146 -12.83 2.17 1.84
C GLU A 146 -12.39 2.89 0.56
N ILE A 147 -12.17 2.12 -0.50
CA ILE A 147 -11.83 2.60 -1.83
C ILE A 147 -12.95 2.18 -2.76
N THR A 148 -13.69 3.14 -3.30
CA THR A 148 -14.87 2.92 -4.16
C THR A 148 -14.57 3.19 -5.63
N GLU A 149 -15.56 3.08 -6.53
CA GLU A 149 -15.39 3.37 -7.98
C GLU A 149 -14.32 2.50 -8.67
N LEU A 150 -14.12 1.29 -8.17
CA LEU A 150 -13.26 0.30 -8.81
C LEU A 150 -14.00 -0.40 -9.95
N ILE A 151 -13.24 -0.85 -10.95
CA ILE A 151 -13.77 -1.60 -12.08
C ILE A 151 -13.91 -3.06 -11.65
N PRO A 152 -15.05 -3.73 -11.90
CA PRO A 152 -15.23 -5.15 -11.59
C PRO A 152 -14.20 -6.08 -12.24
N GLY A 153 -13.89 -7.17 -11.55
CA GLY A 153 -12.94 -8.22 -11.98
C GLY A 153 -11.59 -7.73 -12.49
N SER A 154 -11.11 -6.60 -11.97
CA SER A 154 -9.88 -5.94 -12.43
C SER A 154 -8.80 -6.01 -11.36
N LEU A 155 -7.54 -6.17 -11.79
CA LEU A 155 -6.38 -6.20 -10.89
C LEU A 155 -6.01 -4.78 -10.46
N TYR A 156 -5.93 -4.58 -9.14
CA TYR A 156 -5.44 -3.36 -8.53
C TYR A 156 -4.22 -3.62 -7.67
N ASN A 157 -3.24 -2.72 -7.76
CA ASN A 157 -2.18 -2.56 -6.77
C ASN A 157 -2.55 -1.40 -5.85
N PHE A 158 -2.62 -1.66 -4.55
CA PHE A 158 -2.87 -0.67 -3.53
C PHE A 158 -1.59 -0.49 -2.72
N THR A 159 -1.02 0.73 -2.71
CA THR A 159 0.18 1.04 -1.93
C THR A 159 -0.12 2.10 -0.88
N VAL A 160 0.14 1.81 0.39
CA VAL A 160 -0.08 2.72 1.51
C VAL A 160 1.25 3.26 2.01
N PHE A 161 1.33 4.59 2.13
CA PHE A 161 2.49 5.33 2.61
C PHE A 161 2.10 6.08 3.89
N ALA A 162 2.91 5.95 4.94
CA ALA A 162 2.80 6.80 6.12
C ALA A 162 3.46 8.16 5.85
N VAL A 163 2.78 9.24 6.23
CA VAL A 163 3.22 10.63 6.06
C VAL A 163 3.30 11.27 7.44
N ALA A 164 4.46 11.85 7.75
CA ALA A 164 4.70 12.50 9.03
C ALA A 164 3.81 13.75 9.24
N ALA A 165 3.87 14.33 10.44
CA ALA A 165 3.02 15.44 10.85
C ALA A 165 3.17 16.73 10.01
N ASP A 166 4.26 16.85 9.24
CA ASP A 166 4.45 17.95 8.28
C ASP A 166 3.64 17.81 7.00
N GLY A 167 3.00 16.66 6.78
CA GLY A 167 2.22 16.36 5.57
C GLY A 167 3.06 16.20 4.30
N GLN A 168 4.39 16.12 4.43
CA GLN A 168 5.33 16.06 3.30
C GLN A 168 6.30 14.89 3.42
N THR A 169 6.79 14.60 4.62
CA THR A 169 7.81 13.58 4.82
C THR A 169 7.18 12.19 4.79
N GLU A 170 7.37 11.52 3.67
CA GLU A 170 6.79 10.21 3.39
C GLU A 170 7.77 9.07 3.64
N GLY A 171 7.27 8.00 4.26
CA GLY A 171 7.95 6.73 4.45
C GLY A 171 8.02 5.90 3.16
N GLU A 172 8.52 4.68 3.28
CA GLU A 172 8.41 3.69 2.20
C GLU A 172 6.98 3.09 2.19
N GLY A 173 6.46 2.82 0.99
CA GLY A 173 5.12 2.28 0.81
C GLY A 173 5.08 0.76 0.97
N LEU A 174 3.99 0.25 1.54
CA LEU A 174 3.68 -1.18 1.52
C LEU A 174 2.54 -1.43 0.53
N SER A 175 2.67 -2.46 -0.31
CA SER A 175 1.73 -2.75 -1.40
C SER A 175 0.99 -4.08 -1.22
N VAL A 176 -0.25 -4.13 -1.70
CA VAL A 176 -1.02 -5.37 -1.88
C VAL A 176 -1.69 -5.39 -3.26
N ASP A 177 -1.64 -6.54 -3.92
CA ASP A 177 -2.28 -6.78 -5.22
C ASP A 177 -3.51 -7.67 -5.04
N LEU A 178 -4.65 -7.30 -5.63
CA LEU A 178 -5.84 -8.13 -5.65
C LEU A 178 -6.78 -7.78 -6.81
N TYR A 179 -7.61 -8.74 -7.19
CA TYR A 179 -8.71 -8.53 -8.13
C TYR A 179 -9.96 -8.10 -7.37
N THR A 180 -10.68 -7.10 -7.89
CA THR A 180 -12.08 -6.89 -7.49
C THR A 180 -12.94 -8.07 -7.93
N LYS A 181 -14.10 -8.25 -7.30
CA LYS A 181 -15.04 -9.28 -7.75
C LYS A 181 -15.64 -8.91 -9.11
N PRO A 182 -15.81 -9.86 -10.04
CA PRO A 182 -16.68 -9.66 -11.18
C PRO A 182 -18.10 -9.29 -10.74
N SER A 183 -18.82 -8.54 -11.57
CA SER A 183 -20.26 -8.36 -11.39
C SER A 183 -20.98 -9.72 -11.49
N PRO A 184 -22.19 -9.86 -10.93
CA PRO A 184 -23.04 -11.01 -11.24
C PRO A 184 -23.27 -11.09 -12.75
N ILE A 185 -23.35 -12.30 -13.29
CA ILE A 185 -23.78 -12.49 -14.68
C ILE A 185 -25.24 -12.03 -14.87
N ASP A 186 -25.58 -11.64 -16.08
CA ASP A 186 -26.92 -11.19 -16.46
C ASP A 186 -27.64 -12.24 -17.30
N ASP A 187 -28.98 -12.14 -17.39
CA ASP A 187 -29.80 -12.87 -18.36
C ASP A 187 -29.58 -14.40 -18.42
N LEU A 188 -29.32 -15.06 -17.28
CA LEU A 188 -29.19 -16.52 -17.23
C LEU A 188 -30.46 -17.22 -17.72
N LYS A 189 -30.33 -17.99 -18.80
CA LYS A 189 -31.43 -18.69 -19.47
C LYS A 189 -31.04 -20.13 -19.80
N ALA A 190 -32.06 -20.99 -19.84
CA ALA A 190 -31.95 -22.32 -20.42
C ALA A 190 -32.55 -22.30 -21.84
N GLU A 191 -31.71 -22.19 -22.85
CA GLU A 191 -32.12 -22.14 -24.27
C GLU A 191 -32.65 -23.49 -24.75
N TYR A 192 -32.12 -24.58 -24.19
CA TYR A 192 -32.57 -25.92 -24.47
C TYR A 192 -32.65 -26.73 -23.18
N VAL A 193 -33.77 -27.44 -22.99
CA VAL A 193 -33.98 -28.41 -21.93
C VAL A 193 -34.35 -29.73 -22.59
N GLY A 194 -33.40 -30.66 -22.59
CA GLY A 194 -33.57 -32.02 -23.06
C GLY A 194 -33.69 -33.00 -21.90
N VAL A 195 -33.93 -34.26 -22.26
CA VAL A 195 -34.18 -35.36 -21.30
C VAL A 195 -32.97 -35.63 -20.39
N THR A 196 -31.75 -35.42 -20.89
CA THR A 196 -30.49 -35.68 -20.16
C THR A 196 -29.47 -34.55 -20.31
N SER A 197 -29.87 -33.41 -20.89
CA SER A 197 -28.98 -32.27 -21.09
C SER A 197 -29.71 -30.93 -21.06
N VAL A 198 -28.99 -29.88 -20.68
CA VAL A 198 -29.48 -28.50 -20.65
C VAL A 198 -28.41 -27.59 -21.25
N ASN A 199 -28.80 -26.68 -22.15
CA ASN A 199 -27.92 -25.63 -22.63
C ASN A 199 -28.25 -24.33 -21.91
N LEU A 200 -27.28 -23.80 -21.19
CA LEU A 200 -27.38 -22.52 -20.51
C LEU A 200 -26.66 -21.43 -21.31
N THR A 201 -27.25 -20.24 -21.32
CA THR A 201 -26.65 -19.01 -21.84
C THR A 201 -26.79 -17.91 -20.80
N TRP A 202 -25.85 -16.97 -20.81
CA TRP A 202 -25.87 -15.77 -19.96
C TRP A 202 -25.17 -14.61 -20.68
N ALA A 203 -25.21 -13.43 -20.07
CA ALA A 203 -24.50 -12.25 -20.51
C ALA A 203 -23.52 -11.77 -19.44
N MET A 204 -22.45 -11.10 -19.87
CA MET A 204 -21.48 -10.46 -18.99
C MET A 204 -21.13 -9.08 -19.52
N ASN A 205 -21.42 -8.04 -18.73
CA ASN A 205 -21.32 -6.65 -19.17
C ASN A 205 -20.10 -5.91 -18.59
N ASP A 206 -19.27 -6.59 -17.79
CA ASP A 206 -18.04 -6.01 -17.27
C ASP A 206 -17.07 -5.67 -18.41
N ALA A 207 -16.38 -4.52 -18.29
CA ALA A 207 -15.44 -4.04 -19.29
C ALA A 207 -14.26 -5.01 -19.53
N GLY A 208 -13.87 -5.80 -18.52
CA GLY A 208 -12.79 -6.79 -18.56
C GLY A 208 -13.24 -8.24 -18.78
N SER A 209 -14.51 -8.48 -19.10
CA SER A 209 -15.13 -9.82 -19.13
C SER A 209 -14.50 -10.79 -20.14
N SER A 210 -13.74 -10.30 -21.12
CA SER A 210 -13.01 -11.13 -22.08
C SER A 210 -11.94 -12.03 -21.46
N SER A 211 -11.50 -11.71 -20.24
CA SER A 211 -10.51 -12.47 -19.48
C SER A 211 -11.14 -13.42 -18.45
N TYR A 212 -12.46 -13.43 -18.32
CA TYR A 212 -13.14 -14.21 -17.30
C TYR A 212 -13.33 -15.66 -17.72
N THR A 213 -13.43 -16.51 -16.71
CA THR A 213 -14.01 -17.86 -16.85
C THR A 213 -15.28 -17.93 -16.01
N TYR A 214 -16.09 -18.95 -16.24
CA TYR A 214 -17.36 -19.13 -15.56
C TYR A 214 -17.39 -20.48 -14.88
N ARG A 215 -17.65 -20.52 -13.57
CA ARG A 215 -17.92 -21.75 -12.84
C ARG A 215 -19.42 -22.00 -12.79
N ILE A 216 -19.83 -23.18 -13.21
CA ILE A 216 -21.23 -23.60 -13.20
C ILE A 216 -21.41 -24.69 -12.15
N GLU A 217 -22.12 -24.37 -11.09
CA GLU A 217 -22.51 -25.32 -10.06
C GLU A 217 -23.87 -25.94 -10.41
N VAL A 218 -23.92 -27.26 -10.45
CA VAL A 218 -25.10 -28.04 -10.78
C VAL A 218 -25.49 -28.84 -9.55
N VAL A 219 -26.65 -28.51 -8.98
CA VAL A 219 -27.16 -29.13 -7.75
C VAL A 219 -28.44 -29.90 -8.04
N SER A 220 -28.51 -31.15 -7.59
CA SER A 220 -29.75 -31.93 -7.56
C SER A 220 -29.82 -32.78 -6.29
N GLY A 221 -30.77 -32.45 -5.41
CA GLY A 221 -30.83 -33.03 -4.07
C GLY A 221 -29.53 -32.75 -3.30
N THR A 222 -28.77 -33.79 -3.00
CA THR A 222 -27.47 -33.70 -2.32
C THR A 222 -26.27 -33.78 -3.28
N SER A 223 -26.51 -33.99 -4.58
CA SER A 223 -25.45 -34.05 -5.58
C SER A 223 -25.03 -32.65 -5.99
N VAL A 224 -23.72 -32.38 -6.01
CA VAL A 224 -23.12 -31.12 -6.47
C VAL A 224 -22.02 -31.44 -7.48
N ARG A 225 -22.09 -30.82 -8.65
CA ARG A 225 -21.09 -30.93 -9.72
C ARG A 225 -20.70 -29.53 -10.18
N ASN A 226 -19.40 -29.26 -10.30
CA ASN A 226 -18.90 -28.02 -10.89
C ASN A 226 -18.39 -28.27 -12.32
N LEU A 227 -18.72 -27.34 -13.23
CA LEU A 227 -18.14 -27.25 -14.57
C LEU A 227 -17.50 -25.87 -14.75
N THR A 228 -16.69 -25.75 -15.79
CA THR A 228 -16.07 -24.47 -16.17
C THR A 228 -16.34 -24.19 -17.64
N SER A 229 -16.66 -22.94 -17.97
CA SER A 229 -16.74 -22.44 -19.34
C SER A 229 -15.90 -21.19 -19.51
N ASN A 230 -15.31 -21.01 -20.69
CA ASN A 230 -14.54 -19.81 -21.06
C ASN A 230 -15.38 -18.85 -21.91
N VAL A 231 -16.64 -19.20 -22.17
CA VAL A 231 -17.60 -18.42 -22.95
C VAL A 231 -18.91 -18.32 -22.17
N THR A 232 -19.82 -17.45 -22.61
CA THR A 232 -21.08 -17.19 -21.90
C THR A 232 -22.19 -18.20 -22.23
N GLU A 233 -21.80 -19.45 -22.47
CA GLU A 233 -22.68 -20.56 -22.73
C GLU A 233 -22.05 -21.87 -22.27
N THR A 234 -22.88 -22.87 -21.97
CA THR A 234 -22.40 -24.23 -21.71
C THR A 234 -23.51 -25.27 -21.93
N GLU A 235 -23.14 -26.44 -22.46
CA GLU A 235 -24.00 -27.62 -22.47
C GLU A 235 -23.66 -28.49 -21.26
N ILE A 236 -24.67 -28.79 -20.46
CA ILE A 236 -24.57 -29.66 -19.29
C ILE A 236 -25.22 -30.98 -19.64
N THR A 237 -24.46 -32.07 -19.57
CA THR A 237 -24.91 -33.41 -19.94
C THR A 237 -24.97 -34.34 -18.72
N GLU A 238 -25.39 -35.59 -18.95
CA GLU A 238 -25.47 -36.64 -17.92
C GLU A 238 -26.48 -36.32 -16.81
N LEU A 239 -27.55 -35.60 -17.16
CA LEU A 239 -28.65 -35.28 -16.25
C LEU A 239 -29.64 -36.45 -16.17
N ILE A 240 -30.29 -36.59 -15.01
CA ILE A 240 -31.26 -37.65 -14.74
C ILE A 240 -32.66 -37.15 -15.13
N PRO A 241 -33.35 -37.82 -16.06
CA PRO A 241 -34.69 -37.42 -16.50
C PRO A 241 -35.68 -37.29 -15.34
N GLY A 242 -36.54 -36.28 -15.40
CA GLY A 242 -37.56 -35.97 -14.40
C GLY A 242 -37.04 -35.38 -13.09
N SER A 243 -35.74 -35.06 -13.00
CA SER A 243 -35.13 -34.54 -11.78
C SER A 243 -35.05 -33.01 -11.78
N LEU A 244 -35.26 -32.40 -10.61
CA LEU A 244 -35.06 -30.97 -10.42
C LEU A 244 -33.56 -30.68 -10.29
N TYR A 245 -33.08 -29.73 -11.08
CA TYR A 245 -31.73 -29.18 -11.00
C TYR A 245 -31.77 -27.69 -10.68
N ASN A 246 -30.83 -27.24 -9.84
CA ASN A 246 -30.49 -25.84 -9.68
C ASN A 246 -29.11 -25.61 -10.28
N PHE A 247 -29.04 -24.69 -11.25
CA PHE A 247 -27.83 -24.31 -11.94
C PHE A 247 -27.43 -22.91 -11.48
N THR A 248 -26.24 -22.76 -10.91
CA THR A 248 -25.71 -21.46 -10.48
C THR A 248 -24.44 -21.14 -11.26
N VAL A 249 -24.42 -20.00 -11.94
CA VAL A 249 -23.26 -19.55 -12.73
C VAL A 249 -22.57 -18.41 -12.00
N PHE A 250 -21.26 -18.56 -11.78
CA PHE A 250 -20.38 -17.57 -11.17
C PHE A 250 -19.38 -17.07 -12.20
N ALA A 251 -19.22 -15.76 -12.33
CA ALA A 251 -18.09 -15.19 -13.06
C ALA A 251 -16.82 -15.25 -12.20
N VAL A 252 -15.71 -15.63 -12.80
CA VAL A 252 -14.40 -15.78 -12.15
C VAL A 252 -13.41 -14.86 -12.88
N ALA A 253 -12.74 -13.99 -12.13
CA ALA A 253 -11.76 -13.06 -12.67
C ALA A 253 -10.54 -13.78 -13.28
N ALA A 254 -9.65 -13.02 -13.92
CA ALA A 254 -8.50 -13.55 -14.67
C ALA A 254 -7.48 -14.33 -13.81
N ASP A 255 -7.51 -14.18 -12.49
CA ASP A 255 -6.70 -14.97 -11.55
C ASP A 255 -7.21 -16.41 -11.35
N GLY A 256 -8.40 -16.72 -11.86
CA GLY A 256 -9.03 -18.03 -11.70
C GLY A 256 -9.48 -18.34 -10.27
N GLN A 257 -9.51 -17.35 -9.38
CA GLN A 257 -9.82 -17.53 -7.95
C GLN A 257 -10.88 -16.55 -7.45
N THR A 258 -10.87 -15.31 -7.94
CA THR A 258 -11.78 -14.28 -7.46
C THR A 258 -13.14 -14.42 -8.12
N GLU A 259 -14.10 -14.96 -7.37
CA GLU A 259 -15.47 -15.21 -7.84
C GLU A 259 -16.43 -14.08 -7.48
N GLY A 260 -17.29 -13.72 -8.44
CA GLY A 260 -18.43 -12.84 -8.25
C GLY A 260 -19.60 -13.54 -7.56
N GLU A 261 -20.71 -12.83 -7.43
CA GLU A 261 -21.96 -13.43 -6.96
C GLU A 261 -22.56 -14.33 -8.05
N GLY A 262 -23.07 -15.49 -7.64
CA GLY A 262 -23.66 -16.46 -8.56
C GLY A 262 -25.13 -16.17 -8.86
N LEU A 263 -25.53 -16.27 -10.12
CA LEU A 263 -26.93 -16.21 -10.53
C LEU A 263 -27.46 -17.62 -10.76
N SER A 264 -28.68 -17.91 -10.28
CA SER A 264 -29.25 -19.27 -10.31
C SER A 264 -30.51 -19.38 -11.14
N ILE A 265 -30.69 -20.53 -11.79
CA ILE A 265 -31.94 -20.96 -12.42
C ILE A 265 -32.26 -22.41 -12.03
N SER A 266 -33.52 -22.71 -11.73
CA SER A 266 -33.97 -24.05 -11.38
C SER A 266 -34.99 -24.58 -12.39
N LEU A 267 -34.81 -25.81 -12.86
CA LEU A 267 -35.70 -26.46 -13.82
C LEU A 267 -35.63 -27.99 -13.75
N TYR A 268 -36.66 -28.65 -14.29
CA TYR A 268 -36.68 -30.11 -14.47
C TYR A 268 -36.17 -30.47 -15.87
N THR A 269 -35.41 -31.56 -15.97
CA THR A 269 -35.01 -32.21 -17.23
C THR A 269 -35.98 -33.31 -17.62
#